data_AF-A0A133NVF7-F1
#
_entry.id   AF-A0A133NVF7-F1
#
_cell.length_a   1.000
_cell.length_b   1.000
_cell.length_c   1.000
_cell.angle_alpha   90.00
_cell.angle_beta   90.00
_cell.angle_gamma   90.00
#
_symmetry.space_group_name_H-M   'P 1'
#
loop_
_entity.id
_entity.type
_entity.pdbx_description
1 polymer ?
#
loop_
_entity_poly.entity_id
_entity_poly.type
_entity_poly.pdbx_seq_one_letter_code
_entity_poly.pdbx_strand_id
1 'polypeptide(L)'
;MKKVASESYRVLKKDKFCVILMGDTRIKGHIQPLGFEVMKVFEAEGFKLKEIIIKEQHNCKATGYWKTNSIKYNFFLIAHEYLFIFKK
;
A
#
# COMPACT_ATOMS: atom_id res chain seq x y z
N MET A 1 3.70 11.19 -5.85
CA MET A 1 4.54 10.50 -4.85
C MET A 1 6.03 10.76 -4.95
N LYS A 2 6.64 10.90 -6.14
CA LYS A 2 8.08 11.15 -6.30
C LYS A 2 8.66 12.23 -5.39
N LYS A 3 8.05 13.43 -5.35
CA LYS A 3 8.49 14.53 -4.47
C LYS A 3 8.51 14.15 -2.99
N VAL A 4 7.51 13.39 -2.53
CA VAL A 4 7.44 12.93 -1.14
C VAL A 4 8.55 11.93 -0.86
N ALA A 5 8.76 10.95 -1.74
CA ALA A 5 9.82 9.96 -1.59
C ALA A 5 11.22 10.61 -1.55
N SER A 6 11.49 11.56 -2.45
CA SER A 6 12.73 12.37 -2.46
C SER A 6 12.94 13.11 -1.14
N GLU A 7 11.91 13.81 -0.63
CA GLU A 7 12.03 14.56 0.62
C GLU A 7 12.15 13.64 1.84
N SER A 8 11.41 12.53 1.87
CA SER A 8 11.55 11.49 2.91
C SER A 8 12.97 10.92 2.93
N TYR A 9 13.54 10.63 1.76
CA TYR A 9 14.92 10.15 1.67
C TYR A 9 15.88 11.23 2.16
N ARG A 10 15.75 12.49 1.72
CA ARG A 10 16.62 13.61 2.09
C ARG A 10 16.73 13.80 3.60
N VAL A 11 15.60 13.80 4.31
CA VAL A 11 15.56 14.10 5.75
C VAL A 11 15.90 12.91 6.64
N LEU A 12 15.73 11.67 6.15
CA LEU A 12 16.00 10.49 6.96
C LEU A 12 17.50 10.30 7.20
N LYS A 13 17.89 9.99 8.44
CA LYS A 13 19.29 9.69 8.78
C LYS A 13 19.72 8.35 8.16
N LYS A 14 21.01 8.19 7.90
CA LYS A 14 21.60 6.93 7.41
C LYS A 14 21.25 5.77 8.35
N ASP A 15 21.00 4.58 7.80
CA ASP A 15 20.66 3.35 8.53
C ASP A 15 19.35 3.41 9.33
N LYS A 16 18.46 4.36 9.01
CA LYS A 16 17.11 4.45 9.58
C LYS A 16 16.05 3.95 8.60
N PHE A 17 14.84 3.76 9.14
CA PHE A 17 13.73 3.15 8.42
C PHE A 17 12.67 4.18 8.02
N CYS A 18 12.08 3.97 6.85
CA CYS A 18 10.85 4.62 6.40
C CYS A 18 9.79 3.54 6.22
N VAL A 19 8.64 3.71 6.84
CA VAL A 19 7.55 2.71 6.81
C VAL A 19 6.33 3.34 6.18
N ILE A 20 5.73 2.66 5.21
CA ILE A 20 4.56 3.15 4.47
C ILE A 20 3.47 2.10 4.48
N LEU A 21 2.30 2.45 5.00
CA LEU A 21 1.07 1.67 4.88
C LEU A 21 0.37 2.07 3.58
N MET A 22 0.09 1.09 2.72
CA MET A 22 -0.56 1.29 1.44
C MET A 22 -1.63 0.23 1.20
N GLY A 23 -2.81 0.67 0.76
CA GLY A 23 -3.85 -0.19 0.22
C GLY A 23 -3.94 -0.05 -1.29
N ASP A 24 -4.31 -1.15 -1.96
CA ASP A 24 -4.73 -1.09 -3.34
C ASP A 24 -6.16 -0.56 -3.43
N THR A 25 -6.54 -0.04 -4.60
CA THR A 25 -7.91 0.43 -4.85
C THR A 25 -8.52 -0.31 -6.04
N ARG A 26 -9.83 -0.23 -6.20
CA ARG A 26 -10.54 -0.79 -7.35
C ARG A 26 -11.19 0.33 -8.15
N ILE A 27 -10.86 0.42 -9.43
CA ILE A 27 -11.45 1.39 -10.37
C ILE A 27 -12.10 0.60 -11.50
N LYS A 28 -13.39 0.85 -11.76
CA LYS A 28 -14.18 0.20 -12.83
C LYS A 28 -14.05 -1.34 -12.82
N GLY A 29 -14.02 -1.95 -11.64
CA GLY A 29 -13.91 -3.40 -11.48
C GLY A 29 -12.47 -3.95 -11.45
N HIS A 30 -11.45 -3.15 -11.78
CA HIS A 30 -10.06 -3.59 -11.84
C HIS A 30 -9.25 -3.08 -10.64
N ILE A 31 -8.43 -3.97 -10.06
CA ILE A 31 -7.47 -3.58 -9.02
C ILE A 31 -6.41 -2.67 -9.63
N GLN A 32 -6.16 -1.56 -8.95
CA GLN A 32 -5.03 -0.67 -9.20
C GLN A 32 -3.98 -0.99 -8.13
N PRO A 33 -2.80 -1.49 -8.51
CA PRO A 33 -1.76 -1.95 -7.59
C PRO A 33 -0.95 -0.78 -6.99
N LEU A 34 -1.66 0.19 -6.41
CA LEU A 34 -1.09 1.42 -5.87
C LEU A 34 0.01 1.15 -4.84
N GLY A 35 -0.12 0.07 -4.05
CA GLY A 35 0.91 -0.32 -3.10
C GLY A 35 2.27 -0.52 -3.78
N PHE A 36 2.30 -1.35 -4.83
CA PHE A 36 3.53 -1.64 -5.55
C PHE A 36 4.03 -0.47 -6.39
N GLU A 37 3.14 0.37 -6.93
CA GLU A 37 3.54 1.59 -7.62
C GLU A 37 4.25 2.56 -6.68
N VAL A 38 3.72 2.77 -5.47
CA VAL A 38 4.37 3.58 -4.43
C VAL A 38 5.68 2.95 -3.99
N MET A 39 5.71 1.62 -3.78
CA MET A 39 6.92 0.90 -3.41
C MET A 39 8.06 1.18 -4.40
N LYS A 40 7.80 1.02 -5.71
CA LYS A 40 8.78 1.28 -6.78
C LYS A 40 9.26 2.73 -6.80
N VAL A 41 8.38 3.69 -6.51
CA VAL A 41 8.76 5.11 -6.43
C VAL A 41 9.76 5.34 -5.28
N PHE A 42 9.57 4.72 -4.12
CA PHE A 42 10.51 4.85 -3.01
C PHE A 42 11.84 4.14 -3.29
N GLU A 43 11.81 2.95 -3.90
CA GLU A 43 13.03 2.25 -4.34
C GLU A 43 13.84 3.08 -5.33
N ALA A 44 13.18 3.74 -6.29
CA ALA A 44 13.82 4.60 -7.28
C ALA A 44 14.52 5.83 -6.68
N GLU A 45 14.10 6.31 -5.50
CA GLU A 45 14.75 7.42 -4.78
C GLU A 45 15.94 6.95 -3.91
N GLY A 46 16.22 5.64 -3.84
CA GLY A 46 17.38 5.06 -3.17
C GLY A 46 17.07 4.31 -1.87
N PHE A 47 15.81 4.21 -1.46
CA PHE A 47 15.42 3.32 -0.37
C PHE A 47 15.60 1.85 -0.76
N LYS A 48 16.02 1.01 0.19
CA LYS A 48 16.06 -0.44 0.01
C LYS A 48 14.88 -1.07 0.71
N LEU A 49 14.06 -1.81 -0.02
CA LEU A 49 12.99 -2.59 0.57
C LEU A 49 13.59 -3.69 1.46
N LYS A 50 13.24 -3.67 2.75
CA LYS A 50 13.69 -4.67 3.72
C LYS A 50 12.64 -5.75 3.91
N GLU A 51 11.39 -5.36 4.14
CA GLU A 51 10.27 -6.28 4.38
C GLU A 51 8.97 -5.75 3.81
N ILE A 52 8.08 -6.68 3.46
CA ILE A 52 6.68 -6.42 3.13
C ILE A 52 5.84 -7.15 4.18
N ILE A 53 5.14 -6.39 5.01
CA ILE A 53 4.20 -6.95 5.97
C ILE A 53 2.79 -6.85 5.39
N ILE A 54 2.06 -7.97 5.38
CA ILE A 54 0.65 -7.99 4.97
C ILE A 54 -0.20 -7.77 6.21
N LYS A 55 -0.87 -6.62 6.26
CA LYS A 55 -1.85 -6.31 7.30
C LYS A 55 -3.22 -6.77 6.82
N GLU A 56 -3.64 -7.94 7.28
CA GLU A 56 -5.02 -8.38 7.09
C GLU A 56 -5.98 -7.41 7.80
N GLN A 57 -7.06 -7.03 7.12
CA GLN A 57 -8.08 -6.15 7.64
C GLN A 57 -8.99 -6.91 8.62
N HIS A 58 -8.58 -7.01 9.88
CA HIS A 58 -9.45 -7.49 10.95
C HIS A 58 -10.38 -6.34 11.42
N ASN A 59 -11.66 -6.64 11.66
CA ASN A 59 -12.68 -5.71 12.15
C ASN A 59 -13.06 -4.53 11.22
N CYS A 60 -12.69 -4.57 9.95
CA CYS A 60 -13.37 -3.73 8.96
C CYS A 60 -14.81 -4.24 8.83
N LYS A 61 -15.76 -3.59 9.53
CA LYS A 61 -17.17 -3.69 9.20
C LYS A 61 -17.33 -3.07 7.81
N ALA A 62 -17.06 -3.84 6.76
CA ALA A 62 -17.53 -3.51 5.43
C ALA A 62 -19.01 -3.18 5.62
N THR A 63 -19.37 -1.91 5.45
CA THR A 63 -20.77 -1.51 5.43
C THR A 63 -21.46 -2.53 4.54
N GLY A 64 -22.56 -3.15 5.00
CA GLY A 64 -23.15 -4.33 4.33
C GLY A 64 -23.30 -4.15 2.80
N TYR A 65 -23.43 -2.90 2.36
CA TYR A 65 -23.18 -2.39 1.02
C TYR A 65 -22.12 -3.15 0.20
N TRP A 66 -20.86 -3.22 0.64
CA TRP A 66 -19.78 -3.81 -0.17
C TRP A 66 -19.87 -5.33 -0.26
N LYS A 67 -20.32 -5.99 0.81
CA LYS A 67 -20.55 -7.44 0.83
C LYS A 67 -21.71 -7.84 -0.11
N THR A 68 -22.79 -7.06 -0.11
CA THR A 68 -23.92 -7.29 -1.03
C THR A 68 -23.51 -7.01 -2.48
N ASN A 69 -22.77 -5.93 -2.73
CA ASN A 69 -22.30 -5.56 -4.06
C ASN A 69 -21.24 -6.53 -4.61
N SER A 70 -20.37 -7.08 -3.76
CA SER A 70 -19.36 -8.04 -4.19
C SER A 70 -20.00 -9.31 -4.75
N ILE A 71 -21.10 -9.75 -4.14
CA ILE A 71 -21.91 -10.88 -4.64
C ILE A 71 -22.66 -10.46 -5.91
N LYS A 72 -23.37 -9.31 -5.88
CA LYS A 72 -24.18 -8.83 -7.02
C LYS A 72 -23.38 -8.61 -8.29
N TYR A 73 -22.18 -8.04 -8.18
CA TYR A 73 -21.31 -7.69 -9.31
C TYR A 73 -20.11 -8.63 -9.45
N ASN A 74 -20.11 -9.76 -8.75
CA ASN A 74 -19.12 -10.84 -8.82
C ASN A 74 -17.65 -10.36 -8.75
N PHE A 75 -17.26 -9.75 -7.63
CA PHE A 75 -15.87 -9.38 -7.38
C PHE A 75 -15.42 -9.69 -5.96
N PHE A 76 -14.12 -9.84 -5.73
CA PHE A 76 -13.55 -10.07 -4.40
C PHE A 76 -13.32 -8.76 -3.64
N LEU A 77 -13.59 -8.78 -2.33
CA LEU A 77 -13.22 -7.69 -1.43
C LEU A 77 -11.70 -7.65 -1.25
N ILE A 78 -11.15 -6.44 -1.15
CA ILE A 78 -9.75 -6.26 -0.74
C ILE A 78 -9.72 -6.51 0.76
N ALA A 79 -8.91 -7.46 1.20
CA ALA A 79 -8.86 -7.91 2.59
C ALA A 79 -7.56 -7.51 3.30
N HIS A 80 -6.65 -6.81 2.61
CA HIS A 80 -5.33 -6.51 3.14
C HIS A 80 -4.80 -5.14 2.70
N GLU A 81 -3.84 -4.66 3.47
CA GLU A 81 -2.97 -3.54 3.17
C GLU A 81 -1.52 -3.99 3.26
N TYR A 82 -0.63 -3.36 2.50
CA TYR A 82 0.81 -3.57 2.59
C TYR A 82 1.42 -2.56 3.54
N LEU A 83 2.30 -3.02 4.42
CA LEU A 83 3.18 -2.18 5.20
C LEU A 83 4.61 -2.42 4.69
N PHE A 84 5.09 -1.51 3.85
CA PHE A 84 6.43 -1.58 3.27
C PHE A 84 7.45 -1.01 4.24
N ILE A 85 8.47 -1.79 4.58
CA ILE A 85 9.57 -1.40 5.45
C ILE A 85 10.79 -1.10 4.60
N PHE A 86 11.14 0.17 4.47
CA PHE A 86 12.32 0.62 3.74
C PHE A 86 13.46 0.98 4.69
N LYS A 87 14.70 0.68 4.27
CA LYS A 87 15.92 1.16 4.92
C LYS A 87 16.63 2.17 4.01
N LYS A 88 17.10 3.28 4.58
CA LYS A 88 18.05 4.19 3.93
C LYS A 88 19.49 3.76 4.20
#